data_AF-A0A5N6R7Z4-F1
#
_entry.id   AF-A0A5N6R7Z4-F1
#
_cell.length_a   1.000
_cell.length_b   1.000
_cell.length_c   1.000
_cell.angle_alpha   90.00
_cell.angle_beta   90.00
_cell.angle_gamma   90.00
#
_symmetry.space_group_name_H-M   'P 1'
#
loop_
_entity.id
_entity.type
_entity.pdbx_description
1 polymer ?
#
loop_
_entity_poly.entity_id
_entity_poly.type
_entity_poly.pdbx_seq_one_letter_code
_entity_poly.pdbx_strand_id
1 'polypeptide(L)'
;MGFNTKEQIFLKSSSCPNWISTTLKAMLQIARIIHINEVELYFGEGDTCSPVEFYSPRNELEALNSMLSLLDIQLSSDMCMQMNVLQELREAIIGMIHDFGGQNNVKTTILENQSCEKEECLSRWGESNGMRTRLQIAYVEGAGRGAIAREDLNVGDIALEIPVSIVISEELVRISDMFQILEKIDGISSETMLLLWSMKERHNCDSKFKIYFNTLPENFNTGLSFGVEATVALDGTLLLEEIIQAKEHLRTQYDELFPALCDNHPDTFPRELYTWKQFLWACELWYSNSMKVMFPDGKLKTCLIPIAGFLNHSLYPHILHFGKIDPATNSLKFCLSRPCSAGEQCFLSYGNFSSSHLITFYGFLPQGNNPYDVIPLDIEDVQDDCAEGGCTSNWNSHMVRATWLSNNRDIFYYGLPSPLLDCLRRAWSPMLKAKTLVILFFYYSDFLSFFLFSELICFS
;
A
#
# COMPACT_ATOMS: atom_id res chain seq x y z
N MET A 1 -17.59 17.99 15.02
CA MET A 1 -19.03 17.66 14.83
C MET A 1 -19.13 16.14 14.88
N GLY A 2 -20.02 15.58 15.69
CA GLY A 2 -20.18 14.12 15.78
C GLY A 2 -21.30 13.66 14.87
N PHE A 3 -20.99 12.73 13.95
CA PHE A 3 -22.01 11.98 13.22
C PHE A 3 -22.48 10.80 14.07
N ASN A 4 -23.77 10.43 13.96
CA ASN A 4 -24.29 9.25 14.66
C ASN A 4 -23.82 7.96 13.94
N THR A 5 -23.84 6.81 14.62
CA THR A 5 -23.50 5.50 14.01
C THR A 5 -24.37 5.13 12.82
N LYS A 6 -25.53 5.78 12.69
CA LYS A 6 -26.44 5.70 11.54
C LYS A 6 -26.87 7.11 11.15
N GLU A 7 -26.19 7.69 10.18
CA GLU A 7 -26.58 8.92 9.50
C GLU A 7 -27.42 8.57 8.27
N GLN A 8 -28.54 9.27 8.08
CA GLN A 8 -29.36 9.16 6.88
C GLN A 8 -29.37 10.51 6.16
N ILE A 9 -28.77 10.54 4.97
CA ILE A 9 -28.79 11.73 4.11
C ILE A 9 -30.00 11.63 3.18
N PHE A 10 -30.97 12.52 3.37
CA PHE A 10 -32.16 12.58 2.54
C PHE A 10 -31.90 13.42 1.28
N LEU A 11 -31.94 12.77 0.12
CA LEU A 11 -31.89 13.43 -1.19
C LEU A 11 -33.22 14.15 -1.45
N LYS A 12 -33.20 15.48 -1.37
CA LYS A 12 -34.38 16.32 -1.67
C LYS A 12 -34.27 16.85 -3.10
N SER A 13 -35.24 16.51 -3.94
CA SER A 13 -35.47 17.22 -5.21
C SER A 13 -36.09 18.58 -4.89
N SER A 14 -35.28 19.60 -4.59
CA SER A 14 -35.84 20.90 -4.19
C SER A 14 -35.15 22.10 -4.82
N SER A 15 -35.96 23.12 -5.07
CA SER A 15 -35.75 24.47 -5.60
C SER A 15 -34.68 25.34 -4.90
N CYS A 16 -33.78 24.75 -4.12
CA CYS A 16 -32.71 25.45 -3.41
C CYS A 16 -31.40 25.36 -4.19
N PRO A 17 -30.82 26.47 -4.70
CA PRO A 17 -29.68 26.44 -5.62
C PRO A 17 -28.40 25.80 -5.05
N ASN A 18 -28.28 25.59 -3.74
CA ASN A 18 -27.08 25.06 -3.06
C ASN A 18 -27.26 23.67 -2.42
N TRP A 19 -28.34 22.95 -2.73
CA TRP A 19 -28.63 21.67 -2.06
C TRP A 19 -27.54 20.63 -2.35
N ILE A 20 -27.07 20.53 -3.61
CA ILE A 20 -26.01 19.61 -4.03
C ILE A 20 -24.74 19.84 -3.20
N SER A 21 -24.27 21.08 -3.14
CA SER A 21 -23.05 21.42 -2.39
C SER A 21 -23.15 21.06 -0.91
N THR A 22 -24.33 21.27 -0.30
CA THR A 22 -24.56 20.97 1.13
C THR A 22 -24.58 19.46 1.37
N THR A 23 -25.32 18.72 0.54
CA THR A 23 -25.41 17.25 0.60
C THR A 23 -24.05 16.60 0.36
N LEU A 24 -23.34 17.06 -0.68
CA LEU A 24 -22.01 16.57 -1.05
C LEU A 24 -21.00 16.77 0.08
N LYS A 25 -20.98 17.94 0.71
CA LYS A 25 -20.14 18.21 1.88
C LYS A 25 -20.43 17.24 3.03
N ALA A 26 -21.71 17.00 3.35
CA ALA A 26 -22.06 16.06 4.40
C ALA A 26 -21.64 14.62 4.06
N MET A 27 -21.92 14.16 2.83
CA MET A 27 -21.51 12.84 2.35
C MET A 27 -19.99 12.66 2.40
N LEU A 28 -19.25 13.67 1.94
CA LEU A 28 -17.80 13.64 1.90
C LEU A 28 -17.20 13.58 3.31
N GLN A 29 -17.75 14.33 4.27
CA GLN A 29 -17.27 14.23 5.65
C GLN A 29 -17.53 12.87 6.28
N ILE A 30 -18.70 12.26 6.03
CA ILE A 30 -18.96 10.89 6.49
C ILE A 30 -18.00 9.90 5.82
N ALA A 31 -17.78 10.04 4.51
CA ALA A 31 -16.89 9.16 3.76
C ALA A 31 -15.43 9.27 4.24
N ARG A 32 -14.93 10.48 4.51
CA ARG A 32 -13.59 10.70 5.09
C ARG A 32 -13.41 10.02 6.44
N ILE A 33 -14.44 10.04 7.28
CA ILE A 33 -14.45 9.35 8.58
C ILE A 33 -14.43 7.83 8.39
N ILE A 34 -15.19 7.30 7.43
CA ILE A 34 -15.21 5.86 7.11
C ILE A 34 -13.82 5.37 6.66
N HIS A 35 -13.11 6.20 5.90
CA HIS A 35 -11.81 5.87 5.32
C HIS A 35 -10.61 6.36 6.16
N ILE A 36 -10.84 6.80 7.40
CA ILE A 36 -9.76 7.25 8.29
C ILE A 36 -8.83 6.09 8.67
N ASN A 37 -7.53 6.28 8.52
CA ASN A 37 -6.54 5.30 8.99
C ASN A 37 -6.02 5.63 10.39
N GLU A 38 -5.22 4.73 10.96
CA GLU A 38 -4.67 4.86 12.31
C GLU A 38 -3.84 6.15 12.49
N VAL A 39 -2.97 6.47 11.54
CA VAL A 39 -2.12 7.68 11.60
C VAL A 39 -3.00 8.94 11.57
N GLU A 40 -3.98 8.99 10.66
CA GLU A 40 -4.94 10.09 10.57
C GLU A 40 -5.78 10.23 11.83
N LEU A 41 -6.19 9.12 12.43
CA LEU A 41 -6.94 9.12 13.69
C LEU A 41 -6.07 9.60 14.86
N TYR A 42 -4.83 9.13 14.92
CA TYR A 42 -3.89 9.43 16.00
C TYR A 42 -3.49 10.91 16.00
N PHE A 43 -3.25 11.47 14.81
CA PHE A 43 -2.85 12.87 14.62
C PHE A 43 -3.99 13.80 14.19
N GLY A 44 -5.23 13.32 14.15
CA GLY A 44 -6.40 14.11 13.77
C GLY A 44 -6.62 15.26 14.76
N GLU A 45 -6.72 16.49 14.25
CA GLU A 45 -7.01 17.66 15.09
C GLU A 45 -8.45 17.59 15.61
N GLY A 46 -8.62 17.38 16.92
CA GLY A 46 -9.92 17.46 17.58
C GLY A 46 -10.41 18.89 17.84
N ASP A 47 -9.80 19.92 17.24
CA ASP A 47 -10.00 21.29 17.68
C ASP A 47 -11.07 22.05 16.92
N THR A 48 -12.00 22.60 17.70
CA THR A 48 -13.20 23.35 17.28
C THR A 48 -12.90 24.68 16.57
N CYS A 49 -11.64 25.06 16.40
CA CYS A 49 -11.23 26.39 15.91
C CYS A 49 -10.57 26.41 14.52
N SER A 50 -10.40 25.28 13.84
CA SER A 50 -10.04 25.22 12.42
C SER A 50 -11.04 24.36 11.67
N PRO A 51 -11.70 24.86 10.59
CA PRO A 51 -12.62 24.05 9.78
C PRO A 51 -11.89 23.07 8.84
N VAL A 52 -10.57 22.96 8.90
CA VAL A 52 -9.77 22.11 8.01
C VAL A 52 -9.36 20.85 8.76
N GLU A 53 -10.22 19.83 8.72
CA GLU A 53 -9.87 18.47 9.13
C GLU A 53 -8.72 17.97 8.24
N PHE A 54 -7.61 17.54 8.83
CA PHE A 54 -6.46 17.04 8.10
C PHE A 54 -6.71 15.60 7.64
N TYR A 55 -7.10 15.44 6.38
CA TYR A 55 -7.18 14.13 5.72
C TYR A 55 -6.08 13.99 4.67
N SER A 56 -5.49 12.80 4.56
CA SER A 56 -4.47 12.55 3.54
C SER A 56 -5.06 12.64 2.13
N PRO A 57 -4.23 12.91 1.10
CA PRO A 57 -4.68 12.86 -0.30
C PRO A 57 -5.32 11.52 -0.67
N ARG A 58 -4.84 10.42 -0.06
CA ARG A 58 -5.45 9.10 -0.23
C ARG A 58 -6.86 9.06 0.36
N ASN A 59 -7.05 9.48 1.61
CA ASN A 59 -8.36 9.48 2.26
C ASN A 59 -9.38 10.30 1.45
N GLU A 60 -8.98 11.47 0.95
CA GLU A 60 -9.83 12.28 0.09
C GLU A 60 -10.29 11.51 -1.15
N LEU A 61 -9.35 10.85 -1.84
CA LEU A 61 -9.64 10.13 -3.06
C LEU A 61 -10.46 8.85 -2.80
N GLU A 62 -10.16 8.12 -1.72
CA GLU A 62 -10.93 6.97 -1.23
C GLU A 62 -12.38 7.37 -0.93
N ALA A 63 -12.58 8.46 -0.19
CA ALA A 63 -13.89 8.98 0.16
C ALA A 63 -14.73 9.34 -1.07
N LEU A 64 -14.14 10.06 -2.03
CA LEU A 64 -14.81 10.44 -3.29
C LEU A 64 -15.14 9.20 -4.15
N ASN A 65 -14.22 8.24 -4.28
CA ASN A 65 -14.45 7.03 -5.06
C ASN A 65 -15.49 6.09 -4.42
N SER A 66 -15.51 6.00 -3.09
CA SER A 66 -16.53 5.26 -2.34
C SER A 66 -17.92 5.85 -2.54
N MET A 67 -18.04 7.18 -2.48
CA MET A 67 -19.28 7.88 -2.81
C MET A 67 -19.72 7.63 -4.25
N LEU A 68 -18.79 7.70 -5.21
CA LEU A 68 -19.06 7.44 -6.62
C LEU A 68 -19.55 6.01 -6.85
N SER A 69 -18.87 5.01 -6.27
CA SER A 69 -19.24 3.60 -6.40
C SER A 69 -20.63 3.31 -5.82
N LEU A 70 -20.99 3.92 -4.69
CA LEU A 70 -22.32 3.77 -4.10
C LEU A 70 -23.40 4.33 -5.03
N LEU A 71 -23.15 5.49 -5.66
CA LEU A 71 -24.08 6.07 -6.62
C LEU A 71 -24.22 5.23 -7.88
N ASP A 72 -23.11 4.69 -8.41
CA ASP A 72 -23.13 3.82 -9.60
C ASP A 72 -23.97 2.55 -9.35
N ILE A 73 -23.87 1.94 -8.15
CA ILE A 73 -24.72 0.81 -7.76
C ILE A 73 -26.20 1.22 -7.75
N GLN A 74 -26.54 2.37 -7.15
CA GLN A 74 -27.92 2.84 -7.10
C GLN A 74 -28.47 3.19 -8.49
N LEU A 75 -27.66 3.79 -9.36
CA LEU A 75 -28.02 4.13 -10.74
C LEU A 75 -28.23 2.87 -11.59
N SER A 76 -27.49 1.79 -11.33
CA SER A 76 -27.66 0.50 -12.01
C SER A 76 -28.91 -0.26 -11.58
N SER A 77 -29.53 0.13 -10.46
CA SER A 77 -30.78 -0.48 -9.99
C SER A 77 -31.98 0.23 -10.63
N ASP A 78 -32.78 -0.50 -11.42
CA ASP A 78 -33.96 -0.01 -12.18
C ASP A 78 -35.08 0.64 -11.32
N MET A 79 -34.88 0.80 -10.01
CA MET A 79 -35.90 1.20 -9.04
C MET A 79 -35.82 2.68 -8.61
N CYS A 80 -34.91 3.49 -9.16
CA CYS A 80 -34.71 4.85 -8.67
C CYS A 80 -35.61 5.89 -9.36
N MET A 81 -36.63 6.37 -8.64
CA MET A 81 -37.51 7.48 -9.06
C MET A 81 -36.79 8.85 -9.17
N GLN A 82 -35.49 8.93 -8.85
CA GLN A 82 -34.69 10.16 -8.76
C GLN A 82 -33.40 10.11 -9.59
N MET A 83 -33.40 9.42 -10.74
CA MET A 83 -32.23 9.27 -11.63
C MET A 83 -31.49 10.59 -11.93
N ASN A 84 -32.21 11.67 -12.23
CA ASN A 84 -31.59 12.96 -12.55
C ASN A 84 -30.77 13.54 -11.38
N VAL A 85 -31.29 13.40 -10.16
CA VAL A 85 -30.66 13.91 -8.93
C VAL A 85 -29.39 13.12 -8.62
N LEU A 86 -29.43 11.80 -8.80
CA LEU A 86 -28.26 10.93 -8.64
C LEU A 86 -27.20 11.20 -9.71
N GLN A 87 -27.61 11.44 -10.96
CA GLN A 87 -26.68 11.78 -12.03
C GLN A 87 -26.00 13.14 -11.78
N GLU A 88 -26.74 14.16 -11.35
CA GLU A 88 -26.15 15.47 -10.99
C GLU A 88 -25.13 15.34 -9.85
N LEU A 89 -25.42 14.54 -8.83
CA LEU A 89 -24.47 14.25 -7.75
C LEU A 89 -23.24 13.50 -8.24
N ARG A 90 -23.44 12.52 -9.12
CA ARG A 90 -22.36 11.75 -9.74
C ARG A 90 -21.40 12.64 -10.52
N GLU A 91 -21.92 13.52 -11.38
CA GLU A 91 -21.10 14.47 -12.14
C GLU A 91 -20.37 15.45 -11.23
N ALA A 92 -21.01 15.91 -10.15
CA ALA A 92 -20.36 16.78 -9.16
C ALA A 92 -19.17 16.08 -8.46
N ILE A 93 -19.31 14.79 -8.11
CA ILE A 93 -18.23 14.00 -7.51
C ILE A 93 -17.09 13.80 -8.51
N ILE A 94 -17.39 13.45 -9.76
CA ILE A 94 -16.38 13.33 -10.82
C ILE A 94 -15.63 14.64 -11.01
N GLY A 95 -16.35 15.78 -10.99
CA GLY A 95 -15.76 17.11 -11.00
C GLY A 95 -14.77 17.33 -9.85
N MET A 96 -15.14 16.96 -8.61
CA MET A 96 -14.23 17.03 -7.46
C MET A 96 -12.99 16.15 -7.61
N ILE A 97 -13.13 14.93 -8.15
CA ILE A 97 -12.01 14.02 -8.40
C ILE A 97 -11.08 14.62 -9.47
N HIS A 98 -11.64 15.24 -10.51
CA HIS A 98 -10.87 15.91 -11.55
C HIS A 98 -10.12 17.13 -11.00
N ASP A 99 -10.78 17.96 -10.20
CA ASP A 99 -10.17 19.12 -9.53
C ASP A 99 -9.03 18.68 -8.59
N PHE A 100 -9.24 17.59 -7.83
CA PHE A 100 -8.21 16.99 -7.00
C PHE A 100 -7.01 16.52 -7.82
N GLY A 101 -7.25 15.83 -8.94
CA GLY A 101 -6.18 15.37 -9.85
C GLY A 101 -5.40 16.54 -10.47
N GLY A 102 -6.10 17.60 -10.90
CA GLY A 102 -5.48 18.79 -11.49
C GLY A 102 -4.60 19.56 -10.51
N GLN A 103 -4.99 19.64 -9.24
CA GLN A 103 -4.20 20.32 -8.19
C GLN A 103 -2.98 19.53 -7.75
N ASN A 104 -3.00 18.20 -7.90
CA ASN A 104 -1.99 17.29 -7.37
C ASN A 104 -1.26 16.49 -8.47
N ASN A 105 -1.17 17.06 -9.69
CA ASN A 105 -0.47 16.41 -10.79
C ASN A 105 1.04 16.38 -10.55
N VAL A 106 1.65 15.21 -10.73
CA VAL A 106 3.10 15.02 -10.60
C VAL A 106 3.73 15.17 -11.97
N LYS A 107 4.59 16.18 -12.11
CA LYS A 107 5.28 16.46 -13.38
C LYS A 107 6.07 15.23 -13.85
N THR A 108 5.73 14.75 -15.04
CA THR A 108 6.41 13.62 -15.68
C THR A 108 7.43 14.14 -16.70
N THR A 109 8.70 13.78 -16.52
CA THR A 109 9.77 14.05 -17.51
C THR A 109 10.29 12.71 -18.04
N ILE A 110 10.11 12.46 -19.34
CA ILE A 110 10.57 11.22 -19.99
C ILE A 110 12.03 11.39 -20.44
N LEU A 111 12.87 10.40 -20.15
CA LEU A 111 14.28 10.36 -20.55
C LEU A 111 14.44 9.57 -21.86
N GLU A 112 14.32 10.26 -23.01
CA GLU A 112 14.35 9.65 -24.35
C GLU A 112 15.66 8.91 -24.69
N ASN A 113 16.75 9.20 -23.99
CA ASN A 113 18.06 8.61 -24.26
C ASN A 113 18.23 7.17 -23.73
N GLN A 114 17.24 6.62 -22.99
CA GLN A 114 17.30 5.27 -22.44
C GLN A 114 16.39 4.30 -23.19
N SER A 115 16.92 3.12 -23.57
CA SER A 115 16.17 2.11 -24.31
C SER A 115 15.27 1.27 -23.39
N CYS A 116 13.99 1.13 -23.76
CA CYS A 116 13.00 0.25 -23.11
C CYS A 116 12.72 -1.03 -23.92
N GLU A 117 13.65 -1.48 -24.77
CA GLU A 117 13.43 -2.62 -25.69
C GLU A 117 13.00 -3.91 -24.98
N LYS A 118 13.56 -4.20 -23.80
CA LYS A 118 13.21 -5.39 -23.01
C LYS A 118 11.78 -5.29 -22.48
N GLU A 119 11.42 -4.12 -21.96
CA GLU A 119 10.09 -3.82 -21.44
C GLU A 119 9.03 -3.84 -22.55
N GLU A 120 9.35 -3.32 -23.74
CA GLU A 120 8.48 -3.43 -24.92
C GLU A 120 8.29 -4.89 -25.36
N CYS A 121 9.35 -5.72 -25.31
CA CYS A 121 9.23 -7.15 -25.56
C CYS A 121 8.31 -7.83 -24.53
N LEU A 122 8.41 -7.44 -23.25
CA LEU A 122 7.55 -7.93 -22.19
C LEU A 122 6.09 -7.49 -22.40
N SER A 123 5.84 -6.24 -22.81
CA SER A 123 4.49 -5.76 -23.13
C SER A 123 3.88 -6.55 -24.28
N ARG A 124 4.63 -6.77 -25.38
CA ARG A 124 4.20 -7.60 -26.51
C ARG A 124 3.93 -9.05 -26.10
N TRP A 125 4.77 -9.63 -25.24
CA TRP A 125 4.55 -10.95 -24.67
C TRP A 125 3.26 -10.98 -23.85
N GLY A 126 3.03 -9.99 -22.99
CA GLY A 126 1.80 -9.85 -22.22
C GLY A 126 0.57 -9.78 -23.12
N GLU A 127 0.57 -8.92 -24.13
CA GLU A 127 -0.53 -8.77 -25.10
C GLU A 127 -0.82 -10.08 -25.85
N SER A 128 0.24 -10.80 -26.26
CA SER A 128 0.10 -12.13 -26.90
C SER A 128 -0.50 -13.20 -25.98
N ASN A 129 -0.45 -12.99 -24.66
CA ASN A 129 -1.06 -13.85 -23.65
C ASN A 129 -2.41 -13.31 -23.13
N GLY A 130 -2.99 -12.32 -23.80
CA GLY A 130 -4.33 -11.80 -23.50
C GLY A 130 -4.36 -10.60 -22.56
N MET A 131 -3.19 -10.04 -22.18
CA MET A 131 -3.13 -8.76 -21.47
C MET A 131 -3.72 -7.64 -22.33
N ARG A 132 -4.44 -6.71 -21.71
CA ARG A 132 -4.79 -5.43 -22.33
C ARG A 132 -4.16 -4.30 -21.54
N THR A 133 -3.55 -3.35 -22.23
CA THR A 133 -2.93 -2.19 -21.60
C THR A 133 -3.17 -0.93 -22.39
N ARG A 134 -3.49 0.15 -21.68
CA ARG A 134 -3.50 1.53 -22.20
C ARG A 134 -2.25 2.30 -21.76
N LEU A 135 -1.24 1.58 -21.27
CA LEU A 135 -0.01 2.13 -20.72
C LEU A 135 1.19 1.73 -21.58
N GLN A 136 2.23 2.57 -21.56
CA GLN A 136 3.53 2.30 -22.17
C GLN A 136 4.61 2.40 -21.09
N ILE A 137 5.61 1.52 -21.15
CA ILE A 137 6.74 1.61 -20.23
C ILE A 137 7.75 2.61 -20.79
N ALA A 138 8.22 3.51 -19.95
CA ALA A 138 9.20 4.55 -20.28
C ALA A 138 10.17 4.77 -19.11
N TYR A 139 11.32 5.37 -19.38
CA TYR A 139 12.18 5.91 -18.33
C TYR A 139 11.72 7.30 -17.91
N VAL A 140 11.34 7.43 -16.65
CA VAL A 140 10.91 8.69 -16.03
C VAL A 140 12.00 9.20 -15.10
N GLU A 141 12.34 10.47 -15.23
CA GLU A 141 13.33 11.14 -14.39
C GLU A 141 13.00 10.98 -12.90
N GLY A 142 13.98 10.55 -12.11
CA GLY A 142 13.85 10.32 -10.66
C GLY A 142 13.15 9.01 -10.26
N ALA A 143 12.32 8.42 -11.11
CA ALA A 143 11.59 7.17 -10.81
C ALA A 143 12.20 5.92 -11.49
N GLY A 144 13.10 6.10 -12.47
CA GLY A 144 13.61 4.99 -13.25
C GLY A 144 12.57 4.53 -14.26
N ARG A 145 12.23 3.24 -14.30
CA ARG A 145 11.21 2.73 -15.23
C ARG A 145 9.83 2.96 -14.64
N GLY A 146 8.90 3.45 -15.46
CA GLY A 146 7.53 3.73 -15.06
C GLY A 146 6.54 3.48 -16.20
N ALA A 147 5.26 3.35 -15.86
CA ALA A 147 4.18 3.25 -16.83
C ALA A 147 3.55 4.62 -17.10
N ILE A 148 3.50 5.06 -18.36
CA ILE A 148 2.84 6.29 -18.80
C ILE A 148 1.55 5.98 -19.56
N ALA A 149 0.56 6.86 -19.48
CA ALA A 149 -0.69 6.70 -20.23
C ALA A 149 -0.49 6.99 -21.72
N ARG A 150 -1.03 6.14 -22.61
CA ARG A 150 -0.95 6.33 -24.07
C ARG A 150 -1.99 7.32 -24.59
N GLU A 151 -3.05 7.53 -23.82
CA GLU A 151 -4.20 8.35 -24.13
C GLU A 151 -4.74 8.95 -22.84
N ASP A 152 -5.67 9.91 -22.95
CA ASP A 152 -6.36 10.43 -21.78
C ASP A 152 -7.30 9.36 -21.20
N LEU A 153 -7.17 9.09 -19.92
CA LEU A 153 -7.94 8.09 -19.20
C LEU A 153 -8.75 8.75 -18.08
N ASN A 154 -10.03 8.38 -17.97
CA ASN A 154 -10.97 8.93 -17.02
C ASN A 154 -11.13 8.05 -15.77
N VAL A 155 -11.82 8.58 -14.76
CA VAL A 155 -12.23 7.80 -13.58
C VAL A 155 -13.02 6.57 -14.01
N GLY A 156 -12.64 5.40 -13.49
CA GLY A 156 -13.24 4.11 -13.80
C GLY A 156 -12.67 3.40 -15.04
N ASP A 157 -11.86 4.08 -15.87
CA ASP A 157 -11.19 3.43 -16.99
C ASP A 157 -10.20 2.37 -16.51
N ILE A 158 -10.09 1.27 -17.26
CA ILE A 158 -9.14 0.20 -16.99
C ILE A 158 -7.81 0.53 -17.68
N ALA A 159 -6.81 0.92 -16.90
CA ALA A 159 -5.47 1.22 -17.43
C ALA A 159 -4.71 -0.06 -17.82
N LEU A 160 -4.91 -1.14 -17.05
CA LEU A 160 -4.26 -2.43 -17.25
C LEU A 160 -5.20 -3.57 -16.85
N GLU A 161 -5.31 -4.59 -17.70
CA GLU A 161 -6.07 -5.83 -17.46
C GLU A 161 -5.14 -7.03 -17.66
N ILE A 162 -4.92 -7.80 -16.59
CA ILE A 162 -3.99 -8.92 -16.54
C ILE A 162 -4.75 -10.25 -16.39
N PRO A 163 -4.73 -11.15 -17.38
CA PRO A 163 -5.26 -12.50 -17.23
C PRO A 163 -4.55 -13.27 -16.11
N VAL A 164 -5.30 -14.08 -15.34
CA VAL A 164 -4.72 -14.94 -14.29
C VAL A 164 -3.62 -15.86 -14.82
N SER A 165 -3.66 -16.25 -16.11
CA SER A 165 -2.68 -17.14 -16.74
C SER A 165 -1.26 -16.58 -16.80
N ILE A 166 -1.06 -15.27 -16.64
CA ILE A 166 0.26 -14.61 -16.60
C ILE A 166 0.59 -14.01 -15.23
N VAL A 167 -0.20 -14.30 -14.20
CA VAL A 167 0.10 -13.98 -12.81
C VAL A 167 0.98 -15.08 -12.22
N ILE A 168 2.10 -14.70 -11.62
CA ILE A 168 3.00 -15.63 -10.92
C ILE A 168 2.48 -15.79 -9.49
N SER A 169 2.08 -17.00 -9.12
CA SER A 169 1.52 -17.33 -7.80
C SER A 169 1.97 -18.72 -7.34
N GLU A 170 1.63 -19.08 -6.10
CA GLU A 170 1.95 -20.39 -5.49
C GLU A 170 1.59 -21.62 -6.34
N GLU A 171 0.64 -21.50 -7.27
CA GLU A 171 0.23 -22.60 -8.14
C GLU A 171 1.37 -23.08 -9.04
N LEU A 172 2.28 -22.18 -9.43
CA LEU A 172 3.46 -22.52 -10.24
C LEU A 172 4.43 -23.41 -9.47
N VAL A 173 4.51 -23.24 -8.15
CA VAL A 173 5.29 -24.12 -7.29
C VAL A 173 4.63 -25.48 -7.25
N ARG A 174 3.31 -25.57 -7.05
CA ARG A 174 2.58 -26.85 -6.91
C ARG A 174 2.78 -27.81 -8.07
N ILE A 175 2.94 -27.28 -9.28
CA ILE A 175 3.18 -28.06 -10.49
C ILE A 175 4.66 -28.31 -10.81
N SER A 176 5.57 -27.76 -10.00
CA SER A 176 7.02 -27.92 -10.16
C SER A 176 7.56 -29.17 -9.46
N ASP A 177 8.77 -29.58 -9.83
CA ASP A 177 9.51 -30.66 -9.19
C ASP A 177 9.88 -30.37 -7.71
N MET A 178 9.82 -29.10 -7.30
CA MET A 178 10.19 -28.64 -5.95
C MET A 178 9.11 -28.92 -4.90
N PHE A 179 7.83 -28.95 -5.30
CA PHE A 179 6.72 -28.98 -4.36
C PHE A 179 6.74 -30.20 -3.44
N GLN A 180 7.05 -31.38 -3.99
CA GLN A 180 7.11 -32.66 -3.25
C GLN A 180 8.19 -32.71 -2.17
N ILE A 181 9.17 -31.81 -2.24
CA ILE A 181 10.22 -31.64 -1.24
C ILE A 181 9.77 -30.60 -0.22
N LEU A 182 9.33 -29.43 -0.71
CA LEU A 182 8.98 -28.30 0.15
C LEU A 182 7.74 -28.58 1.00
N GLU A 183 6.73 -29.27 0.50
CA GLU A 183 5.50 -29.58 1.25
C GLU A 183 5.75 -30.42 2.52
N LYS A 184 6.89 -31.10 2.61
CA LYS A 184 7.28 -31.94 3.75
C LYS A 184 8.02 -31.16 4.84
N ILE A 185 8.42 -29.92 4.55
CA ILE A 185 9.11 -29.06 5.50
C ILE A 185 8.05 -28.42 6.37
N ASP A 186 8.09 -28.72 7.66
CA ASP A 186 7.14 -28.15 8.62
C ASP A 186 7.30 -26.63 8.71
N GLY A 187 6.19 -25.90 8.76
CA GLY A 187 6.17 -24.44 8.88
C GLY A 187 6.59 -23.62 7.64
N ILE A 188 6.96 -24.23 6.51
CA ILE A 188 7.36 -23.44 5.34
C ILE A 188 6.13 -22.74 4.71
N SER A 189 6.24 -21.42 4.51
CA SER A 189 5.17 -20.62 3.91
C SER A 189 5.13 -20.79 2.38
N SER A 190 3.95 -20.55 1.79
CA SER A 190 3.79 -20.58 0.32
C SER A 190 4.60 -19.48 -0.35
N GLU A 191 4.77 -18.34 0.32
CA GLU A 191 5.67 -17.25 -0.08
C GLU A 191 7.12 -17.71 -0.17
N THR A 192 7.64 -18.40 0.86
CA THR A 192 9.02 -18.93 0.86
C THR A 192 9.21 -19.95 -0.26
N MET A 193 8.23 -20.83 -0.49
CA MET A 193 8.30 -21.77 -1.61
C MET A 193 8.36 -21.05 -2.98
N LEU A 194 7.56 -20.00 -3.16
CA LEU A 194 7.50 -19.24 -4.40
C LEU A 194 8.75 -18.39 -4.62
N LEU A 195 9.36 -17.91 -3.54
CA LEU A 195 10.69 -17.30 -3.55
C LEU A 195 11.75 -18.29 -4.05
N LEU A 196 11.81 -19.50 -3.46
CA LEU A 196 12.74 -20.56 -3.88
C LEU A 196 12.54 -20.97 -5.34
N TRP A 197 11.28 -21.05 -5.79
CA TRP A 197 10.95 -21.30 -7.19
C TRP A 197 11.48 -20.19 -8.10
N SER A 198 11.30 -18.93 -7.72
CA SER A 198 11.76 -17.77 -8.50
C SER A 198 13.28 -17.75 -8.67
N MET A 199 14.03 -18.20 -7.65
CA MET A 199 15.48 -18.31 -7.71
C MET A 199 15.94 -19.28 -8.82
N LYS A 200 15.31 -20.45 -8.94
CA LYS A 200 15.62 -21.43 -10.00
C LYS A 200 15.06 -20.99 -11.35
N GLU A 201 13.81 -20.55 -11.38
CA GLU A 201 13.08 -20.25 -12.62
C GLU A 201 13.71 -19.11 -13.41
N ARG A 202 14.33 -18.13 -12.75
CA ARG A 202 15.10 -17.06 -13.41
C ARG A 202 16.19 -17.59 -14.36
N HIS A 203 16.77 -18.75 -14.05
CA HIS A 203 17.83 -19.37 -14.84
C HIS A 203 17.30 -20.39 -15.86
N ASN A 204 16.00 -20.68 -15.84
CA ASN A 204 15.36 -21.61 -16.75
C ASN A 204 15.14 -20.99 -18.14
N CYS A 205 15.88 -21.48 -19.13
CA CYS A 205 15.82 -20.96 -20.50
C CYS A 205 14.51 -21.23 -21.23
N ASP A 206 13.72 -22.20 -20.75
CA ASP A 206 12.44 -22.61 -21.31
C ASP A 206 11.26 -22.03 -20.49
N SER A 207 11.54 -21.23 -19.47
CA SER A 207 10.51 -20.61 -18.64
C SER A 207 9.57 -19.75 -19.48
N LYS A 208 8.26 -19.93 -19.24
CA LYS A 208 7.21 -19.02 -19.73
C LYS A 208 7.49 -17.56 -19.33
N PHE A 209 8.11 -17.35 -18.17
CA PHE A 209 8.37 -16.04 -17.58
C PHE A 209 9.79 -15.53 -17.81
N LYS A 210 10.58 -16.19 -18.66
CA LYS A 210 11.96 -15.77 -18.99
C LYS A 210 12.06 -14.30 -19.41
N ILE A 211 11.11 -13.82 -20.21
CA ILE A 211 11.09 -12.42 -20.68
C ILE A 211 10.94 -11.47 -19.49
N TYR A 212 10.08 -11.79 -18.52
CA TYR A 212 9.91 -11.01 -17.30
C TYR A 212 11.20 -11.00 -16.47
N PHE A 213 11.77 -12.17 -16.18
CA PHE A 213 13.02 -12.25 -15.42
C PHE A 213 14.18 -11.49 -16.07
N ASN A 214 14.24 -11.42 -17.41
CA ASN A 214 15.24 -10.65 -18.15
C ASN A 214 15.05 -9.13 -18.05
N THR A 215 13.84 -8.65 -17.70
CA THR A 215 13.56 -7.24 -17.45
C THR A 215 13.90 -6.83 -16.02
N LEU A 216 13.98 -7.75 -15.06
CA LEU A 216 14.27 -7.40 -13.67
C LEU A 216 15.70 -6.87 -13.51
N PRO A 217 15.93 -5.97 -12.54
CA PRO A 217 17.27 -5.46 -12.29
C PRO A 217 18.18 -6.56 -11.73
N GLU A 218 19.48 -6.43 -12.00
CA GLU A 218 20.48 -7.35 -11.42
C GLU A 218 20.65 -7.14 -9.91
N ASN A 219 20.51 -5.89 -9.46
CA ASN A 219 20.57 -5.50 -8.05
C ASN A 219 19.42 -4.52 -7.77
N PHE A 220 18.80 -4.64 -6.60
CA PHE A 220 17.83 -3.66 -6.13
C PHE A 220 18.53 -2.59 -5.27
N ASN A 221 17.89 -1.43 -5.15
CA ASN A 221 18.38 -0.31 -4.36
C ASN A 221 17.66 -0.23 -3.00
N THR A 222 17.27 -1.38 -2.44
CA THR A 222 16.58 -1.42 -1.13
C THR A 222 17.56 -1.20 0.02
N GLY A 223 17.04 -0.83 1.18
CA GLY A 223 17.83 -0.75 2.42
C GLY A 223 18.60 -2.03 2.74
N LEU A 224 18.09 -3.20 2.34
CA LEU A 224 18.74 -4.49 2.56
C LEU A 224 20.08 -4.61 1.81
N SER A 225 20.20 -3.94 0.66
CA SER A 225 21.39 -3.91 -0.19
C SER A 225 22.25 -2.65 -0.04
N PHE A 226 21.98 -1.81 0.97
CA PHE A 226 22.78 -0.63 1.24
C PHE A 226 24.25 -0.96 1.50
N GLY A 227 25.11 -0.21 0.82
CA GLY A 227 26.56 -0.23 1.01
C GLY A 227 27.01 0.64 2.17
N VAL A 228 28.33 0.66 2.39
CA VAL A 228 28.97 1.34 3.53
C VAL A 228 28.61 2.83 3.60
N GLU A 229 28.54 3.53 2.47
CA GLU A 229 28.21 4.97 2.45
C GLU A 229 26.82 5.26 3.01
N ALA A 230 25.82 4.45 2.63
CA ALA A 230 24.46 4.58 3.12
C ALA A 230 24.37 4.19 4.61
N THR A 231 25.11 3.17 5.05
CA THR A 231 25.20 2.80 6.47
C THR A 231 25.75 3.95 7.32
N VAL A 232 26.82 4.61 6.87
CA VAL A 232 27.40 5.77 7.57
C VAL A 232 26.42 6.94 7.61
N ALA A 233 25.65 7.17 6.53
CA ALA A 233 24.66 8.24 6.50
C ALA A 233 23.48 8.01 7.46
N LEU A 234 23.18 6.74 7.79
CA LEU A 234 22.11 6.34 8.70
C LEU A 234 22.58 6.12 10.15
N ASP A 235 23.86 6.35 10.43
CA ASP A 235 24.42 6.14 11.77
C ASP A 235 23.68 6.97 12.83
N GLY A 236 23.31 6.32 13.94
CA GLY A 236 22.50 6.91 15.02
C GLY A 236 21.01 7.08 14.72
N THR A 237 20.49 6.52 13.62
CA THR A 237 19.05 6.54 13.30
C THR A 237 18.39 5.19 13.58
N LEU A 238 17.10 5.20 13.95
CA LEU A 238 16.30 3.98 14.13
C LEU A 238 16.23 3.15 12.84
N LEU A 239 16.21 3.80 11.68
CA LEU A 239 16.17 3.12 10.38
C LEU A 239 17.39 2.21 10.17
N LEU A 240 18.58 2.59 10.66
CA LEU A 240 19.75 1.73 10.55
C LEU A 240 19.55 0.43 11.36
N GLU A 241 19.03 0.54 12.58
CA GLU A 241 18.73 -0.61 13.43
C GLU A 241 17.69 -1.53 12.78
N GLU A 242 16.60 -0.97 12.25
CA GLU A 242 15.57 -1.70 11.50
C GLU A 242 16.15 -2.48 10.30
N ILE A 243 17.03 -1.84 9.51
CA ILE A 243 17.68 -2.49 8.35
C ILE A 243 18.60 -3.62 8.80
N ILE A 244 19.39 -3.42 9.87
CA ILE A 244 20.29 -4.45 10.40
C ILE A 244 19.49 -5.65 10.87
N GLN A 245 18.44 -5.43 11.68
CA GLN A 245 17.57 -6.49 12.18
C GLN A 245 16.89 -7.26 11.04
N ALA A 246 16.40 -6.56 10.01
CA ALA A 246 15.80 -7.20 8.85
C ALA A 246 16.82 -8.10 8.11
N LYS A 247 18.07 -7.64 7.96
CA LYS A 247 19.14 -8.43 7.32
C LYS A 247 19.56 -9.63 8.15
N GLU A 248 19.66 -9.49 9.47
CA GLU A 248 19.96 -10.58 10.39
C GLU A 248 18.86 -11.64 10.37
N HIS A 249 17.59 -11.22 10.38
CA HIS A 249 16.46 -12.13 10.28
C HIS A 249 16.49 -12.94 8.97
N LEU A 250 16.74 -12.28 7.83
CA LEU A 250 16.92 -12.96 6.55
C LEU A 250 18.10 -13.93 6.56
N ARG A 251 19.19 -13.55 7.23
CA ARG A 251 20.39 -14.39 7.35
C ARG A 251 20.11 -15.66 8.11
N THR A 252 19.40 -15.57 9.24
CA THR A 252 18.96 -16.72 10.02
C THR A 252 18.09 -17.66 9.18
N GLN A 253 17.07 -17.14 8.49
CA GLN A 253 16.23 -17.96 7.60
C GLN A 253 17.04 -18.68 6.52
N TYR A 254 18.02 -18.00 5.92
CA TYR A 254 18.88 -18.61 4.92
C TYR A 254 19.72 -19.75 5.51
N ASP A 255 20.39 -19.50 6.64
CA ASP A 255 21.31 -20.47 7.26
C ASP A 255 20.55 -21.70 7.80
N GLU A 256 19.28 -21.57 8.19
CA GLU A 256 18.41 -22.68 8.63
C GLU A 256 17.91 -23.55 7.48
N LEU A 257 17.53 -22.93 6.35
CA LEU A 257 16.80 -23.64 5.29
C LEU A 257 17.72 -24.15 4.17
N PHE A 258 18.66 -23.32 3.71
CA PHE A 258 19.35 -23.54 2.43
C PHE A 258 20.41 -24.65 2.48
N PRO A 259 21.24 -24.76 3.53
CA PRO A 259 22.20 -25.86 3.63
C PRO A 259 21.51 -27.23 3.55
N ALA A 260 20.44 -27.43 4.34
CA ALA A 260 19.72 -28.70 4.37
C ALA A 260 19.07 -29.04 3.01
N LEU A 261 18.45 -28.05 2.34
CA LEU A 261 17.87 -28.24 1.02
C LEU A 261 18.92 -28.64 -0.03
N CYS A 262 20.04 -27.91 -0.07
CA CYS A 262 21.10 -28.15 -1.05
C CYS A 262 21.82 -29.49 -0.84
N ASP A 263 22.01 -29.90 0.42
CA ASP A 263 22.71 -31.13 0.77
C ASP A 263 21.85 -32.37 0.48
N ASN A 264 20.57 -32.31 0.84
CA ASN A 264 19.65 -33.45 0.72
C ASN A 264 19.04 -33.59 -0.68
N HIS A 265 18.92 -32.48 -1.43
CA HIS A 265 18.24 -32.43 -2.73
C HIS A 265 19.01 -31.63 -3.79
N PRO A 266 20.28 -31.98 -4.09
CA PRO A 266 21.16 -31.19 -4.97
C PRO A 266 20.65 -31.08 -6.41
N ASP A 267 19.90 -32.07 -6.92
CA ASP A 267 19.33 -32.05 -8.28
C ASP A 267 18.24 -30.98 -8.42
N THR A 268 17.45 -30.76 -7.37
CA THR A 268 16.38 -29.76 -7.36
C THR A 268 16.89 -28.40 -6.88
N PHE A 269 17.81 -28.39 -5.92
CA PHE A 269 18.37 -27.20 -5.26
C PHE A 269 19.89 -27.10 -5.44
N PRO A 270 20.39 -26.85 -6.67
CA PRO A 270 21.83 -26.72 -6.93
C PRO A 270 22.42 -25.48 -6.24
N ARG A 271 23.50 -25.65 -5.46
CA ARG A 271 24.07 -24.60 -4.59
C ARG A 271 24.38 -23.29 -5.31
N GLU A 272 24.77 -23.35 -6.58
CA GLU A 272 25.08 -22.18 -7.39
C GLU A 272 23.89 -21.23 -7.59
N LEU A 273 22.66 -21.76 -7.57
CA LEU A 273 21.44 -20.97 -7.69
C LEU A 273 20.91 -20.51 -6.31
N TYR A 274 21.28 -21.22 -5.25
CA TYR A 274 20.77 -21.06 -3.90
C TYR A 274 21.80 -20.45 -2.94
N THR A 275 22.54 -19.43 -3.41
CA THR A 275 23.50 -18.68 -2.59
C THR A 275 22.82 -17.53 -1.83
N TRP A 276 23.48 -17.02 -0.78
CA TRP A 276 23.01 -15.84 -0.03
C TRP A 276 22.67 -14.65 -0.93
N LYS A 277 23.51 -14.38 -1.95
CA LYS A 277 23.29 -13.29 -2.90
C LYS A 277 22.00 -13.49 -3.70
N GLN A 278 21.75 -14.71 -4.17
CA GLN A 278 20.54 -15.02 -4.95
C GLN A 278 19.29 -15.02 -4.07
N PHE A 279 19.41 -15.48 -2.81
CA PHE A 279 18.33 -15.42 -1.83
C PHE A 279 17.95 -13.97 -1.53
N LEU A 280 18.92 -13.12 -1.21
CA LEU A 280 18.67 -11.71 -0.95
C LEU A 280 18.02 -11.00 -2.15
N TRP A 281 18.52 -11.26 -3.36
CA TRP A 281 17.91 -10.74 -4.59
C TRP A 281 16.45 -11.18 -4.75
N ALA A 282 16.13 -12.44 -4.44
CA ALA A 282 14.78 -12.94 -4.52
C ALA A 282 13.88 -12.32 -3.43
N CYS A 283 14.37 -12.14 -2.20
CA CYS A 283 13.66 -11.40 -1.16
C CYS A 283 13.31 -9.98 -1.64
N GLU A 284 14.29 -9.24 -2.15
CA GLU A 284 14.09 -7.88 -2.63
C GLU A 284 13.10 -7.79 -3.80
N LEU A 285 13.14 -8.76 -4.73
CA LEU A 285 12.13 -8.88 -5.79
C LEU A 285 10.73 -9.03 -5.21
N TRP A 286 10.54 -9.98 -4.29
CA TRP A 286 9.21 -10.24 -3.73
C TRP A 286 8.73 -9.09 -2.84
N TYR A 287 9.61 -8.43 -2.09
CA TYR A 287 9.23 -7.29 -1.24
C TYR A 287 8.85 -6.06 -2.05
N SER A 288 9.57 -5.77 -3.14
CA SER A 288 9.35 -4.56 -3.93
C SER A 288 8.30 -4.71 -5.04
N ASN A 289 8.04 -5.93 -5.54
CA ASN A 289 7.18 -6.14 -6.71
C ASN A 289 5.97 -7.05 -6.48
N SER A 290 5.82 -7.69 -5.33
CA SER A 290 4.66 -8.55 -5.10
C SER A 290 3.41 -7.77 -4.73
N MET A 291 2.26 -8.36 -5.05
CA MET A 291 0.94 -7.82 -4.72
C MET A 291 0.09 -8.93 -4.09
N LYS A 292 -0.71 -8.59 -3.07
CA LYS A 292 -1.71 -9.49 -2.53
C LYS A 292 -2.95 -9.47 -3.44
N VAL A 293 -3.34 -10.63 -3.94
CA VAL A 293 -4.46 -10.79 -4.87
C VAL A 293 -5.48 -11.76 -4.28
N MET A 294 -6.73 -11.32 -4.18
CA MET A 294 -7.88 -12.12 -3.79
C MET A 294 -8.40 -12.89 -5.01
N PHE A 295 -8.35 -14.20 -4.93
CA PHE A 295 -8.83 -15.11 -5.96
C PHE A 295 -10.32 -15.45 -5.76
N PRO A 296 -11.00 -16.00 -6.79
CA PRO A 296 -12.41 -16.38 -6.67
C PRO A 296 -12.69 -17.48 -5.62
N ASP A 297 -11.67 -18.22 -5.20
CA ASP A 297 -11.72 -19.18 -4.10
C ASP A 297 -11.76 -18.52 -2.70
N GLY A 298 -11.75 -17.18 -2.64
CA GLY A 298 -11.71 -16.39 -1.41
C GLY A 298 -10.32 -16.31 -0.76
N LYS A 299 -9.31 -16.98 -1.33
CA LYS A 299 -7.96 -16.97 -0.79
C LYS A 299 -7.21 -15.75 -1.28
N LEU A 300 -6.51 -15.12 -0.34
CA LEU A 300 -5.57 -14.06 -0.65
C LEU A 300 -4.19 -14.68 -0.89
N LYS A 301 -3.59 -14.41 -2.05
CA LYS A 301 -2.30 -14.97 -2.45
C LYS A 301 -1.32 -13.86 -2.80
N THR A 302 -0.07 -14.03 -2.38
CA THR A 302 1.04 -13.14 -2.78
C THR A 302 1.48 -13.50 -4.20
N CYS A 303 1.48 -12.52 -5.10
CA CYS A 303 1.72 -12.75 -6.52
C CYS A 303 2.72 -11.74 -7.10
N LEU A 304 3.52 -12.15 -8.08
CA LEU A 304 4.20 -11.21 -8.99
C LEU A 304 3.33 -11.01 -10.24
N ILE A 305 3.19 -9.75 -10.65
CA ILE A 305 2.39 -9.37 -11.81
C ILE A 305 3.32 -8.64 -12.78
N PRO A 306 3.90 -9.35 -13.78
CA PRO A 306 5.05 -8.88 -14.55
C PRO A 306 5.00 -7.43 -15.07
N ILE A 307 3.87 -7.02 -15.65
CA ILE A 307 3.71 -5.67 -16.21
C ILE A 307 3.25 -4.64 -15.17
N ALA A 308 2.51 -5.06 -14.14
CA ALA A 308 2.07 -4.14 -13.10
C ALA A 308 3.22 -3.67 -12.20
N GLY A 309 4.34 -4.41 -12.17
CA GLY A 309 5.56 -4.01 -11.46
C GLY A 309 6.22 -2.71 -11.95
N PHE A 310 5.79 -2.16 -13.10
CA PHE A 310 6.24 -0.85 -13.59
C PHE A 310 5.33 0.32 -13.18
N LEU A 311 4.21 0.05 -12.51
CA LEU A 311 3.40 1.12 -11.92
C LEU A 311 4.10 1.60 -10.65
N ASN A 312 4.68 2.80 -10.69
CA ASN A 312 5.37 3.39 -9.54
C ASN A 312 4.38 3.92 -8.50
N HIS A 313 4.89 4.17 -7.30
CA HIS A 313 4.13 4.79 -6.23
C HIS A 313 4.09 6.31 -6.31
N SER A 314 3.01 6.89 -5.80
CA SER A 314 2.88 8.32 -5.54
C SER A 314 1.96 8.55 -4.34
N LEU A 315 2.15 9.67 -3.63
CA LEU A 315 1.21 10.16 -2.62
C LEU A 315 -0.15 10.57 -3.24
N TYR A 316 -0.18 10.74 -4.56
CA TYR A 316 -1.35 11.07 -5.36
C TYR A 316 -1.56 9.99 -6.43
N PRO A 317 -1.88 8.75 -6.05
CA PRO A 317 -1.95 7.64 -6.98
C PRO A 317 -3.13 7.79 -7.94
N HIS A 318 -3.00 7.16 -9.10
CA HIS A 318 -4.06 7.05 -10.10
C HIS A 318 -4.95 5.83 -9.85
N ILE A 319 -4.35 4.75 -9.32
CA ILE A 319 -5.02 3.49 -9.01
C ILE A 319 -4.89 3.24 -7.50
N LEU A 320 -6.02 3.26 -6.79
CA LEU A 320 -6.08 2.92 -5.36
C LEU A 320 -6.45 1.45 -5.14
N HIS A 321 -7.45 0.98 -5.88
CA HIS A 321 -8.03 -0.34 -5.70
C HIS A 321 -7.56 -1.30 -6.79
N PHE A 322 -6.91 -2.36 -6.34
CA PHE A 322 -6.49 -3.49 -7.16
C PHE A 322 -6.43 -4.72 -6.25
N GLY A 323 -5.96 -5.85 -6.79
CA GLY A 323 -5.74 -7.04 -5.98
C GLY A 323 -6.99 -7.91 -5.80
N LYS A 324 -7.99 -7.82 -6.68
CA LYS A 324 -9.08 -8.80 -6.74
C LYS A 324 -9.29 -9.27 -8.18
N ILE A 325 -9.35 -10.59 -8.36
CA ILE A 325 -9.68 -11.18 -9.65
C ILE A 325 -11.17 -10.99 -9.92
N ASP A 326 -11.49 -10.43 -11.08
CA ASP A 326 -12.85 -10.40 -11.60
C ASP A 326 -13.21 -11.82 -12.10
N PRO A 327 -14.20 -12.50 -11.48
CA PRO A 327 -14.57 -13.85 -11.85
C PRO A 327 -15.20 -13.94 -13.25
N ALA A 328 -15.80 -12.87 -13.76
CA ALA A 328 -16.45 -12.87 -15.07
C ALA A 328 -15.42 -12.88 -16.21
N THR A 329 -14.29 -12.18 -16.03
CA THR A 329 -13.22 -12.09 -17.02
C THR A 329 -12.00 -12.95 -16.69
N ASN A 330 -11.95 -13.52 -15.48
CA ASN A 330 -10.79 -14.23 -14.92
C ASN A 330 -9.49 -13.42 -15.05
N SER A 331 -9.58 -12.14 -14.71
CA SER A 331 -8.48 -11.17 -14.85
C SER A 331 -8.38 -10.24 -13.65
N LEU A 332 -7.20 -9.70 -13.43
CA LEU A 332 -6.91 -8.63 -12.50
C LEU A 332 -6.99 -7.28 -13.24
N LYS A 333 -7.80 -6.37 -12.74
CA LYS A 333 -8.02 -5.04 -13.35
C LYS A 333 -7.43 -3.94 -12.49
N PHE A 334 -6.79 -2.98 -13.14
CA PHE A 334 -6.24 -1.77 -12.55
C PHE A 334 -7.07 -0.58 -13.05
N CYS A 335 -8.13 -0.25 -12.30
CA CYS A 335 -9.05 0.83 -12.65
C CYS A 335 -8.59 2.16 -12.06
N LEU A 336 -8.81 3.24 -12.80
CA LEU A 336 -8.47 4.58 -12.35
C LEU A 336 -9.43 5.12 -11.29
N SER A 337 -8.87 5.56 -10.17
CA SER A 337 -9.55 6.30 -9.10
C SER A 337 -9.52 7.81 -9.35
N ARG A 338 -8.61 8.30 -10.20
CA ARG A 338 -8.58 9.67 -10.74
C ARG A 338 -8.10 9.68 -12.21
N PRO A 339 -8.41 10.73 -12.99
CA PRO A 339 -7.96 10.82 -14.38
C PRO A 339 -6.43 10.79 -14.50
N CYS A 340 -5.94 10.29 -15.64
CA CYS A 340 -4.54 10.25 -16.03
C CYS A 340 -4.40 10.76 -17.47
N SER A 341 -3.62 11.82 -17.68
CA SER A 341 -3.50 12.46 -19.00
C SER A 341 -2.54 11.68 -19.91
N ALA A 342 -2.70 11.76 -21.23
CA ALA A 342 -1.76 11.18 -22.17
C ALA A 342 -0.32 11.68 -21.91
N GLY A 343 0.63 10.76 -21.80
CA GLY A 343 2.03 11.05 -21.47
C GLY A 343 2.33 11.25 -19.98
N GLU A 344 1.31 11.33 -19.11
CA GLU A 344 1.46 11.35 -17.66
C GLU A 344 1.85 9.96 -17.14
N GLN A 345 2.70 9.89 -16.12
CA GLN A 345 2.98 8.65 -15.41
C GLN A 345 1.76 8.20 -14.62
N CYS A 346 1.28 6.99 -14.90
CA CYS A 346 0.19 6.34 -14.17
C CYS A 346 0.77 5.68 -12.91
N PHE A 347 0.28 6.12 -11.76
CA PHE A 347 0.80 5.71 -10.45
C PHE A 347 -0.16 4.75 -9.75
N LEU A 348 0.40 3.76 -9.05
CA LEU A 348 -0.32 2.82 -8.21
C LEU A 348 -0.07 3.15 -6.73
N SER A 349 -1.08 3.00 -5.89
CA SER A 349 -0.84 3.06 -4.44
C SER A 349 -0.19 1.78 -3.95
N TYR A 350 0.99 1.86 -3.33
CA TYR A 350 1.63 0.67 -2.74
C TYR A 350 1.04 0.35 -1.37
N GLY A 351 0.51 1.37 -0.68
CA GLY A 351 0.04 1.24 0.69
C GLY A 351 0.23 2.55 1.46
N ASN A 352 -0.15 2.53 2.73
CA ASN A 352 0.06 3.64 3.65
C ASN A 352 1.38 3.42 4.40
N PHE A 353 2.47 3.30 3.63
CA PHE A 353 3.78 2.96 4.18
C PHE A 353 4.57 4.21 4.54
N SER A 354 5.30 4.14 5.66
CA SER A 354 6.28 5.15 6.03
C SER A 354 7.45 5.17 5.03
N SER A 355 8.15 6.30 5.00
CA SER A 355 9.38 6.49 4.24
C SER A 355 10.46 5.49 4.66
N SER A 356 10.54 5.12 5.95
CA SER A 356 11.44 4.06 6.42
C SER A 356 11.12 2.71 5.76
N HIS A 357 9.85 2.33 5.73
CA HIS A 357 9.41 1.09 5.08
C HIS A 357 9.66 1.10 3.57
N LEU A 358 9.33 2.21 2.90
CA LEU A 358 9.53 2.35 1.45
C LEU A 358 11.02 2.28 1.06
N ILE A 359 11.91 2.92 1.83
CA ILE A 359 13.36 2.77 1.59
C ILE A 359 13.80 1.33 1.83
N THR A 360 13.42 0.73 2.95
CA THR A 360 13.91 -0.58 3.37
C THR A 360 13.52 -1.68 2.39
N PHE A 361 12.28 -1.67 1.89
CA PHE A 361 11.74 -2.78 1.10
C PHE A 361 11.49 -2.47 -0.38
N TYR A 362 11.36 -1.19 -0.75
CA TYR A 362 11.13 -0.78 -2.15
C TYR A 362 12.28 0.05 -2.74
N GLY A 363 13.16 0.59 -1.91
CA GLY A 363 14.36 1.31 -2.36
C GLY A 363 14.10 2.71 -2.92
N PHE A 364 13.04 3.40 -2.47
CA PHE A 364 12.76 4.77 -2.88
C PHE A 364 12.09 5.59 -1.78
N LEU A 365 12.10 6.90 -1.94
CA LEU A 365 11.27 7.86 -1.19
C LEU A 365 10.24 8.50 -2.11
N PRO A 366 8.98 8.65 -1.68
CA PRO A 366 7.98 9.35 -2.47
C PRO A 366 8.33 10.83 -2.59
N GLN A 367 7.94 11.45 -3.70
CA GLN A 367 8.10 12.90 -3.87
C GLN A 367 7.10 13.66 -2.98
N GLY A 368 7.61 14.55 -2.14
CA GLY A 368 6.81 15.36 -1.21
C GLY A 368 6.90 14.87 0.23
N ASN A 369 6.00 15.38 1.08
CA ASN A 369 5.94 15.00 2.49
C ASN A 369 5.00 13.81 2.65
N ASN A 370 5.54 12.64 3.02
CA ASN A 370 4.74 11.45 3.24
C ASN A 370 3.87 11.61 4.52
N PRO A 371 2.52 11.61 4.41
CA PRO A 371 1.65 11.77 5.58
C PRO A 371 1.69 10.56 6.53
N TYR A 372 2.27 9.44 6.10
CA TYR A 372 2.42 8.22 6.88
C TYR A 372 3.76 8.13 7.62
N ASP A 373 4.59 9.17 7.56
CA ASP A 373 5.83 9.23 8.33
C ASP A 373 5.56 9.43 9.82
N VAL A 374 5.91 8.40 10.58
CA VAL A 374 5.84 8.37 12.03
C VAL A 374 7.16 7.83 12.58
N ILE A 375 7.51 8.26 13.78
CA ILE A 375 8.59 7.69 14.58
C ILE A 375 7.91 6.97 15.75
N PRO A 376 8.10 5.65 15.90
CA PRO A 376 7.60 4.92 17.05
C PRO A 376 8.32 5.38 18.31
N LEU A 377 7.58 5.49 19.41
CA LEU A 377 8.07 5.88 20.71
C LEU A 377 7.45 4.98 21.77
N ASP A 378 8.24 4.08 22.33
CA ASP A 378 7.80 3.23 23.42
C ASP A 378 8.12 3.91 24.76
N ILE A 379 7.10 4.01 25.62
CA ILE A 379 7.19 4.57 26.96
C ILE A 379 6.78 3.48 27.94
N GLU A 380 7.73 3.03 28.76
CA GLU A 380 7.46 2.09 29.84
C GLU A 380 6.71 2.80 30.97
N ASP A 381 5.54 2.26 31.35
CA ASP A 381 4.83 2.71 32.54
C ASP A 381 5.48 2.08 33.78
N VAL A 382 6.01 2.92 34.67
CA VAL A 382 6.73 2.47 35.88
C VAL A 382 5.74 1.96 36.97
N GLN A 383 4.43 1.92 36.69
CA GLN A 383 3.41 1.47 37.64
C GLN A 383 2.75 0.15 37.24
N ASP A 384 3.40 -0.98 37.56
CA ASP A 384 2.73 -2.29 37.52
C ASP A 384 3.00 -3.16 38.76
N ASP A 385 2.90 -2.56 39.95
CA ASP A 385 2.92 -3.33 41.20
C ASP A 385 1.66 -3.17 42.08
N CYS A 386 0.70 -2.29 41.73
CA CYS A 386 -0.42 -1.98 42.63
C CYS A 386 -1.71 -1.52 41.92
N ALA A 387 -2.43 -2.39 41.20
CA ALA A 387 -3.91 -2.36 41.15
C ALA A 387 -4.51 -3.51 40.33
N GLU A 388 -5.07 -4.51 41.02
CA GLU A 388 -6.11 -5.37 40.42
C GLU A 388 -7.33 -4.51 40.05
N GLY A 389 -7.75 -4.59 38.79
CA GLY A 389 -9.11 -4.25 38.37
C GLY A 389 -9.29 -2.89 37.70
N GLY A 390 -8.93 -2.81 36.42
CA GLY A 390 -9.41 -1.75 35.52
C GLY A 390 -8.94 -1.97 34.08
N CYS A 391 -9.88 -2.21 33.15
CA CYS A 391 -9.60 -2.16 31.70
C CYS A 391 -9.27 -0.72 31.29
N THR A 392 -8.01 -0.33 31.37
CA THR A 392 -7.47 0.81 30.63
C THR A 392 -6.47 0.25 29.63
N SER A 393 -6.70 0.48 28.35
CA SER A 393 -5.79 0.06 27.29
C SER A 393 -4.41 0.69 27.54
N ASN A 394 -3.47 -0.10 28.05
CA ASN A 394 -2.07 0.28 28.21
C ASN A 394 -1.44 0.42 26.82
N TRP A 395 -1.59 1.62 26.24
CA TRP A 395 -0.83 2.00 25.07
C TRP A 395 0.55 2.40 25.57
N ASN A 396 1.48 1.44 25.61
CA ASN A 396 2.89 1.71 25.90
C ASN A 396 3.63 2.19 24.65
N SER A 397 3.07 1.92 23.46
CA SER A 397 3.61 2.39 22.19
C SER A 397 2.87 3.63 21.71
N HIS A 398 3.64 4.66 21.36
CA HIS A 398 3.18 5.94 20.87
C HIS A 398 3.83 6.28 19.53
N MET A 399 3.26 7.28 18.85
CA MET A 399 3.82 7.80 17.60
C MET A 399 4.13 9.28 17.76
N VAL A 400 5.25 9.71 17.18
CA VAL A 400 5.52 11.13 16.97
C VAL A 400 5.72 11.40 15.50
N ARG A 401 5.27 12.57 15.05
CA ARG A 401 5.50 13.04 13.69
C ARG A 401 6.20 14.37 13.73
N ALA A 402 6.85 14.68 12.63
CA ALA A 402 7.53 15.93 12.51
C ALA A 402 6.57 17.13 12.39
N THR A 403 6.97 18.26 12.97
CA THR A 403 6.16 19.48 13.04
C THR A 403 5.89 20.13 11.68
N TRP A 404 6.68 19.83 10.65
CA TRP A 404 6.43 20.33 9.29
C TRP A 404 5.21 19.69 8.61
N LEU A 405 4.69 18.59 9.15
CA LEU A 405 3.40 18.01 8.76
C LEU A 405 2.21 18.68 9.45
N SER A 406 2.44 19.56 10.44
CA SER A 406 1.38 20.30 11.11
C SER A 406 0.95 21.51 10.29
N ASN A 407 -0.36 21.64 10.09
CA ASN A 407 -0.96 22.84 9.51
C ASN A 407 -1.00 24.01 10.52
N ASN A 408 -0.93 23.70 11.82
CA ASN A 408 -0.89 24.68 12.89
C ASN A 408 0.54 24.83 13.44
N ARG A 409 1.11 26.03 13.32
CA ARG A 409 2.46 26.38 13.80
C ARG A 409 2.44 27.21 15.08
N ASP A 410 1.29 27.37 15.72
CA ASP A 410 1.17 28.13 16.96
C ASP A 410 1.86 27.41 18.12
N ILE A 411 2.40 28.21 19.04
CA ILE A 411 3.28 27.79 20.15
C ILE A 411 2.64 26.81 21.15
N PHE A 412 1.32 26.60 21.08
CA PHE A 412 0.58 25.66 21.94
C PHE A 412 0.01 24.46 21.19
N TYR A 413 0.21 24.42 19.87
CA TYR A 413 -0.24 23.35 18.97
C TYR A 413 0.94 22.57 18.41
N TYR A 414 1.95 22.32 19.24
CA TYR A 414 3.14 21.54 18.88
C TYR A 414 2.85 20.04 18.62
N GLY A 415 1.61 19.69 18.28
CA GLY A 415 1.31 18.47 17.54
C GLY A 415 1.56 17.17 18.28
N LEU A 416 1.65 17.20 19.62
CA LEU A 416 1.62 15.97 20.39
C LEU A 416 0.20 15.40 20.34
N PRO A 417 0.03 14.20 19.77
CA PRO A 417 -1.27 13.59 19.59
C PRO A 417 -1.91 13.28 20.95
N SER A 418 -3.24 13.39 21.03
CA SER A 418 -4.01 13.25 22.28
C SER A 418 -3.64 12.01 23.09
N PRO A 419 -3.45 10.81 22.49
CA PRO A 419 -3.03 9.63 23.24
C PRO A 419 -1.68 9.78 23.95
N LEU A 420 -0.69 10.39 23.28
CA LEU A 420 0.64 10.64 23.88
C LEU A 420 0.57 11.71 24.97
N LEU A 421 -0.19 12.77 24.73
CA LEU A 421 -0.36 13.83 25.72
C LEU A 421 -1.05 13.31 27.00
N ASP A 422 -2.03 12.44 26.86
CA ASP A 422 -2.71 11.80 27.99
C ASP A 422 -1.80 10.81 28.72
N CYS A 423 -0.91 10.10 28.02
CA CYS A 423 0.14 9.30 28.64
C CYS A 423 1.09 10.16 29.49
N LEU A 424 1.65 11.24 28.92
CA LEU A 424 2.55 12.15 29.63
C LEU A 424 1.88 12.83 30.84
N ARG A 425 0.59 13.19 30.73
CA ARG A 425 -0.20 13.73 31.85
C ARG A 425 -0.39 12.70 32.96
N ARG A 426 -0.67 11.43 32.61
CA ARG A 426 -0.79 10.33 33.59
C ARG A 426 0.53 10.10 34.31
N ALA A 427 1.64 10.04 33.58
CA ALA A 427 2.98 9.87 34.15
C ALA A 427 3.36 11.00 35.12
N TRP A 428 2.96 12.25 34.82
CA TRP A 428 3.28 13.40 35.67
C TRP A 428 2.33 13.58 36.87
N SER A 429 1.05 13.18 36.76
CA SER A 429 0.05 13.40 37.83
C SER A 429 -0.84 12.18 38.06
N PRO A 430 -0.35 11.16 38.80
CA PRO A 430 -1.09 9.91 39.07
C PRO A 430 -2.44 10.09 39.77
N MET A 431 -2.65 11.23 40.46
CA MET A 431 -3.87 11.50 41.24
C MET A 431 -4.97 12.25 40.46
N LEU A 432 -4.72 12.72 39.24
CA LEU A 432 -5.70 13.38 38.39
C LEU A 432 -6.30 12.36 37.41
N LYS A 433 -7.19 11.49 37.89
CA LYS A 433 -8.13 10.76 37.02
C LYS A 433 -9.15 11.76 36.47
N ALA A 434 -8.75 12.61 35.53
CA ALA A 434 -9.67 13.40 34.75
C ALA A 434 -10.50 12.43 33.90
N LYS A 435 -11.82 12.46 34.08
CA LYS A 435 -12.78 11.76 33.22
C LYS A 435 -12.73 12.40 31.82
N THR A 436 -11.76 12.03 31.01
CA THR A 436 -11.84 12.27 29.57
C THR A 436 -12.74 11.16 29.02
N LEU A 437 -13.96 11.53 28.66
CA LEU A 437 -14.95 10.63 28.08
C LEU A 437 -14.55 10.40 26.62
N VAL A 438 -13.63 9.47 26.38
CA VAL A 438 -13.27 9.00 25.03
C VAL A 438 -14.37 8.04 24.59
N ILE A 439 -15.23 8.51 23.69
CA ILE A 439 -16.16 7.63 22.97
C ILE A 439 -15.35 6.94 21.87
N LEU A 440 -14.88 5.73 22.14
CA LEU A 440 -14.30 4.84 21.14
C LEU A 440 -15.41 4.34 20.21
N PHE A 441 -15.35 4.73 18.94
CA PHE A 441 -16.10 4.03 17.89
C PHE A 441 -15.24 2.87 17.38
N PHE A 442 -15.62 1.65 17.73
CA PHE A 442 -15.06 0.45 17.09
C PHE A 442 -15.60 0.38 15.66
N TYR A 443 -14.72 0.57 14.67
CA TYR A 443 -14.96 0.14 13.30
C TYR A 443 -14.17 -1.13 13.04
N TYR A 444 -14.87 -2.24 12.81
CA TYR A 444 -14.31 -3.41 12.16
C TYR A 444 -14.13 -3.06 10.69
N SER A 445 -12.89 -2.83 10.27
CA SER A 445 -12.48 -2.86 8.87
C SER A 445 -11.42 -3.93 8.73
N ASP A 446 -11.87 -5.17 8.52
CA ASP A 446 -11.04 -6.23 7.97
C ASP A 446 -10.57 -5.80 6.58
N PHE A 447 -9.35 -5.26 6.44
CA PHE A 447 -8.55 -5.37 5.21
C PHE A 447 -7.10 -4.92 5.48
N LEU A 448 -6.27 -5.92 5.78
CA LEU A 448 -4.88 -6.07 5.35
C LEU A 448 -3.89 -4.89 5.50
N SER A 449 -3.07 -5.01 6.53
CA SER A 449 -1.66 -4.60 6.50
C SER A 449 -0.85 -5.68 7.20
N PHE A 450 -0.44 -6.72 6.44
CA PHE A 450 0.50 -7.75 6.89
C PHE A 450 1.72 -7.69 5.98
N PHE A 451 2.74 -6.95 6.43
CA PHE A 451 4.11 -7.08 5.96
C PHE A 451 5.03 -6.98 7.17
N LEU A 452 5.10 -8.08 7.89
CA LEU A 452 6.27 -8.60 8.57
C LEU A 452 6.04 -10.12 8.52
N PHE A 453 7.08 -10.88 8.17
CA PHE A 453 7.05 -12.31 8.34
C PHE A 453 6.52 -12.60 9.74
N SER A 454 5.53 -13.50 9.82
CA SER A 454 5.06 -14.08 11.06
C SER A 454 6.25 -14.41 11.95
N GLU A 455 6.15 -13.99 13.22
CA GLU A 455 7.15 -14.08 14.31
C GLU A 455 8.01 -12.83 14.54
N LEU A 456 7.37 -11.72 14.93
CA LEU A 456 7.96 -10.84 15.94
C LEU A 456 7.59 -11.42 17.31
N ILE A 457 8.56 -12.16 17.83
CA ILE A 457 8.65 -12.69 19.18
C ILE A 457 8.41 -11.54 20.17
N CYS A 458 7.41 -11.71 21.04
CA CYS A 458 7.36 -11.02 22.31
C CYS A 458 8.67 -11.32 23.05
N PHE A 459 9.57 -10.35 23.14
CA PHE A 459 10.54 -10.34 24.22
C PHE A 459 9.88 -9.63 25.40
N SER A 460 9.76 -10.40 26.47
CA SER A 460 9.34 -9.99 27.82
C SER A 460 10.16 -8.84 28.36
#